data_AF-A0A355XRR6-F1
#
_entry.id   AF-A0A355XRR6-F1
#
_cell.length_a   1.000
_cell.length_b   1.000
_cell.length_c   1.000
_cell.angle_alpha   90.00
_cell.angle_beta   90.00
_cell.angle_gamma   90.00
#
_symmetry.space_group_name_H-M   'P 1'
#
loop_
_entity.id
_entity.type
_entity.pdbx_description
1 polymer ?
#
loop_
_entity_poly.entity_id
_entity_poly.type
_entity_poly.pdbx_seq_one_letter_code
_entity_poly.pdbx_strand_id
1 'polypeptide(L)'
;MIVGDTDMVETISQVAEQRNTDILASNETQVSENDLKDFTYLEHPQNVAVALDVCAEAGVERKTALEGMKNVQPDLGALVVQKLDFGNGPILFVNSMAANDPVSTLQIWNFVERRYPVEGETCIYLNSREDRRSRTRQLLQLIFED
;
A
#
# COMPACT_ATOMS: atom_id res chain seq x y z
N MET A 1 5.44 -5.13 19.89
CA MET A 1 4.70 -4.28 18.93
C MET A 1 5.52 -4.21 17.67
N ILE A 2 4.92 -4.50 16.51
CA ILE A 2 5.60 -4.47 15.23
C ILE A 2 5.11 -3.23 14.47
N VAL A 3 6.02 -2.45 13.92
CA VAL A 3 5.72 -1.21 13.19
C VAL A 3 6.41 -1.21 11.83
N GLY A 4 5.71 -0.78 10.79
CA GLY A 4 6.31 -0.59 9.46
C GLY A 4 7.04 0.74 9.32
N ASP A 5 6.47 1.79 9.91
CA ASP A 5 6.99 3.15 9.85
C ASP A 5 7.95 3.42 11.03
N THR A 6 9.20 3.73 10.71
CA THR A 6 10.25 4.02 11.70
C THR A 6 10.08 5.39 12.36
N ASP A 7 9.40 6.34 11.72
CA ASP A 7 9.27 7.72 12.22
C ASP A 7 8.44 7.76 13.51
N MET A 8 7.54 6.80 13.69
CA MET A 8 6.75 6.68 14.92
C MET A 8 7.50 6.05 16.09
N VAL A 9 8.61 5.33 15.86
CA VAL A 9 9.31 4.56 16.90
C VAL A 9 9.70 5.47 18.05
N GLU A 10 10.40 6.57 17.77
CA GLU A 10 10.86 7.52 18.80
C GLU A 10 9.68 8.06 19.63
N THR A 11 8.56 8.37 18.97
CA THR A 11 7.36 8.92 19.60
C THR A 11 6.73 7.94 20.58
N ILE A 12 6.73 6.64 20.27
CA ILE A 12 6.05 5.62 21.08
C ILE A 12 6.97 4.91 22.08
N SER A 13 8.30 5.02 21.93
CA SER A 13 9.30 4.32 22.75
C SER A 13 9.09 4.50 24.25
N GLN A 14 8.86 5.75 24.71
CA GLN A 14 8.66 6.03 26.14
C GLN A 14 7.46 5.27 26.73
N VAL A 15 6.36 5.18 25.97
CA VAL A 15 5.15 4.47 26.41
C VAL A 15 5.35 2.97 26.35
N ALA A 16 6.09 2.47 25.36
CA ALA A 16 6.40 1.05 25.22
C ALA A 16 7.28 0.55 26.38
N GLU A 17 8.31 1.32 26.74
CA GLU A 17 9.16 1.03 27.92
C GLU A 17 8.34 0.99 29.21
N GLN A 18 7.48 1.99 29.46
CA GLN A 18 6.60 2.02 30.63
C GLN A 18 5.66 0.81 30.70
N ARG A 19 5.31 0.22 29.55
CA ARG A 19 4.42 -0.93 29.43
C ARG A 19 5.16 -2.26 29.28
N ASN A 20 6.49 -2.29 29.43
CA ASN A 20 7.32 -3.47 29.19
C ASN A 20 7.00 -4.13 27.84
N THR A 21 6.87 -3.32 26.79
CA THR A 21 6.55 -3.77 25.43
C THR A 21 7.74 -3.54 24.52
N ASP A 22 8.23 -4.61 23.89
CA ASP A 22 9.29 -4.50 22.89
C ASP A 22 8.73 -3.92 21.58
N ILE A 23 9.50 -3.04 20.93
CA ILE A 23 9.19 -2.50 19.61
C ILE A 23 10.12 -3.14 18.58
N LEU A 24 9.53 -3.67 17.51
CA LEU A 24 10.23 -4.18 16.34
C LEU A 24 9.83 -3.32 15.14
N ALA A 25 10.82 -2.66 14.53
CA ALA A 25 10.63 -1.92 13.29
C ALA A 25 10.93 -2.83 12.10
N SER A 26 9.92 -3.07 11.28
CA SER A 26 10.01 -3.96 10.13
C SER A 26 10.87 -3.36 9.03
N ASN A 27 11.69 -4.20 8.40
CA ASN A 27 12.59 -3.77 7.34
C ASN A 27 12.07 -4.19 5.96
N GLU A 28 11.51 -3.23 5.23
CA GLU A 28 10.97 -3.46 3.88
C GLU A 28 12.00 -4.00 2.87
N THR A 29 13.29 -3.73 3.08
CA THR A 29 14.36 -4.20 2.18
C THR A 29 14.57 -5.72 2.21
N GLN A 30 13.99 -6.41 3.21
CA GLN A 30 13.98 -7.88 3.29
C GLN A 30 12.91 -8.54 2.40
N VAL A 31 12.03 -7.74 1.80
CA VAL A 31 11.04 -8.19 0.83
C VAL A 31 11.57 -7.92 -0.58
N SER A 32 11.90 -8.99 -1.29
CA SER A 32 12.40 -8.91 -2.65
C SER A 32 11.27 -8.80 -3.68
N GLU A 33 11.57 -8.34 -4.89
CA GLU A 33 10.62 -8.40 -6.02
C GLU A 33 10.12 -9.82 -6.29
N ASN A 34 10.97 -10.83 -6.06
CA ASN A 34 10.60 -12.23 -6.24
C ASN A 34 9.59 -12.71 -5.19
N ASP A 35 9.63 -12.15 -3.98
CA ASP A 35 8.59 -12.42 -2.97
C ASP A 35 7.23 -11.86 -3.40
N LEU A 36 7.23 -10.71 -4.08
CA LEU A 36 6.01 -10.00 -4.53
C LEU A 36 5.44 -10.51 -5.87
N LYS A 37 6.23 -11.20 -6.69
CA LYS A 37 5.89 -11.55 -8.08
C LYS A 37 4.56 -12.28 -8.28
N ASP A 38 4.17 -13.11 -7.32
CA ASP A 38 2.97 -13.97 -7.44
C ASP A 38 1.76 -13.43 -6.65
N PHE A 39 1.84 -12.22 -6.12
CA PHE A 39 0.68 -11.56 -5.56
C PHE A 39 -0.32 -11.25 -6.67
N THR A 40 -1.61 -11.44 -6.40
CA THR A 40 -2.69 -11.20 -7.36
C THR A 40 -2.96 -9.71 -7.60
N TYR A 41 -2.34 -8.83 -6.82
CA TYR A 41 -2.43 -7.38 -6.89
C TYR A 41 -1.10 -6.75 -6.42
N LEU A 42 -0.96 -5.43 -6.62
CA LEU A 42 0.24 -4.70 -6.21
C LEU A 42 0.26 -4.53 -4.69
N GLU A 43 1.26 -5.10 -4.03
CA GLU A 43 1.50 -4.93 -2.59
C GLU A 43 2.72 -4.05 -2.31
N HIS A 44 2.67 -3.36 -1.17
CA HIS A 44 3.80 -2.56 -0.69
C HIS A 44 4.79 -3.43 0.10
N PRO A 45 6.10 -3.39 -0.22
CA PRO A 45 7.12 -4.14 0.51
C PRO A 45 7.05 -3.97 2.04
N GLN A 46 6.79 -2.75 2.51
CA GLN A 46 6.61 -2.44 3.94
C GLN A 46 5.46 -3.23 4.59
N ASN A 47 4.31 -3.32 3.92
CA ASN A 47 3.16 -4.08 4.43
C ASN A 47 3.48 -5.57 4.55
N VAL A 48 4.15 -6.12 3.53
CA VAL A 48 4.57 -7.51 3.51
C VAL A 48 5.61 -7.77 4.61
N ALA A 49 6.57 -6.87 4.83
CA ALA A 49 7.57 -7.01 5.89
C ALA A 49 6.93 -7.05 7.29
N VAL A 50 6.00 -6.12 7.58
CA VAL A 50 5.24 -6.12 8.84
C VAL A 50 4.49 -7.42 9.03
N ALA A 51 3.79 -7.90 8.00
CA ALA A 51 3.05 -9.14 8.09
C ALA A 51 3.96 -10.36 8.30
N LEU A 52 5.14 -10.38 7.68
CA LEU A 52 6.13 -11.45 7.86
C LEU A 52 6.71 -11.46 9.27
N ASP A 53 7.02 -10.30 9.85
CA ASP A 53 7.49 -10.20 11.23
C ASP A 53 6.43 -10.64 12.22
N VAL A 54 5.15 -10.28 11.98
CA VAL A 54 4.02 -10.75 12.79
C VAL A 54 3.90 -12.28 12.73
N CYS A 55 4.01 -12.85 11.52
CA CYS A 55 4.02 -14.30 11.34
C CYS A 55 5.20 -14.98 12.04
N ALA A 56 6.40 -14.39 11.98
CA ALA A 56 7.59 -14.91 12.63
C ALA A 56 7.43 -14.95 14.16
N GLU A 57 6.94 -13.88 14.77
CA GLU A 57 6.63 -13.84 16.21
C GLU A 57 5.55 -14.85 16.61
N ALA A 58 4.62 -15.17 15.70
CA ALA A 58 3.62 -16.21 15.89
C ALA A 58 4.14 -17.65 15.62
N GLY A 59 5.42 -17.82 15.26
CA GLY A 59 6.03 -19.12 14.97
C GLY A 59 5.70 -19.70 13.59
N VAL A 60 5.24 -18.86 12.65
CA VAL A 60 4.93 -19.27 11.27
C VAL A 60 6.17 -19.10 10.39
N GLU A 61 6.54 -20.15 9.67
CA GLU A 61 7.67 -20.08 8.73
C GLU A 61 7.41 -19.05 7.61
N ARG A 62 8.43 -18.26 7.28
CA ARG A 62 8.37 -17.22 6.23
C ARG A 62 7.77 -17.72 4.92
N LYS A 63 8.14 -18.94 4.49
CA LYS A 63 7.64 -19.54 3.25
C LYS A 63 6.12 -19.77 3.33
N THR A 64 5.65 -20.37 4.42
CA THR A 64 4.21 -20.58 4.66
C THR A 64 3.45 -19.26 4.74
N ALA A 65 4.03 -18.25 5.39
CA ALA A 65 3.44 -16.91 5.48
C ALA A 65 3.26 -16.28 4.08
N LEU A 66 4.32 -16.28 3.26
CA LEU A 66 4.26 -15.74 1.89
C LEU A 66 3.29 -16.52 0.99
N GLU A 67 3.29 -17.85 1.05
CA GLU A 67 2.33 -18.66 0.31
C GLU A 67 0.89 -18.36 0.74
N GLY A 68 0.65 -18.15 2.03
CA GLY A 68 -0.65 -17.73 2.56
C GLY A 68 -1.08 -16.35 2.04
N MET A 69 -0.18 -15.36 2.09
CA MET A 69 -0.43 -14.00 1.59
C MET A 69 -0.76 -13.98 0.09
N LYS A 70 -0.03 -14.76 -0.72
CA LYS A 70 -0.24 -14.86 -2.17
C LYS A 70 -1.58 -15.49 -2.55
N ASN A 71 -2.07 -16.43 -1.75
CA ASN A 71 -3.33 -17.13 -1.97
C ASN A 71 -4.55 -16.39 -1.39
N VAL A 72 -4.34 -15.28 -0.68
CA VAL A 72 -5.43 -14.51 -0.11
C VAL A 72 -6.26 -13.87 -1.21
N GLN A 73 -7.58 -13.89 -1.04
CA GLN A 73 -8.46 -13.14 -1.93
C GLN A 73 -8.32 -11.64 -1.60
N PRO A 74 -8.01 -10.78 -2.58
CA PRO A 74 -7.86 -9.35 -2.33
C PRO A 74 -9.12 -8.72 -1.75
N ASP A 75 -8.92 -7.68 -0.96
CA ASP A 75 -10.01 -6.88 -0.41
C ASP A 75 -10.84 -6.22 -1.52
N LEU A 76 -12.12 -5.98 -1.22
CA LEU A 76 -13.00 -5.14 -2.04
C LEU A 76 -12.43 -3.72 -2.09
N GLY A 77 -11.68 -3.41 -3.14
CA GLY A 77 -10.97 -2.12 -3.30
C GLY A 77 -9.48 -2.24 -3.65
N ALA A 78 -8.93 -3.46 -3.72
CA ALA A 78 -7.60 -3.69 -4.26
C ALA A 78 -7.44 -3.09 -5.67
N LEU A 79 -6.20 -2.79 -6.05
CA LEU A 79 -5.89 -2.14 -7.32
C LEU A 79 -6.41 -2.95 -8.51
N VAL A 80 -7.41 -2.43 -9.22
CA VAL A 80 -7.95 -3.04 -10.44
C VAL A 80 -7.80 -2.05 -11.58
N VAL A 81 -7.17 -2.50 -12.67
CA VAL A 81 -7.02 -1.72 -13.91
C VAL A 81 -7.84 -2.37 -15.01
N GLN A 82 -8.81 -1.64 -15.56
CA GLN A 82 -9.67 -2.08 -16.66
C GLN A 82 -9.53 -1.16 -17.86
N LYS A 83 -9.38 -1.74 -19.05
CA LYS A 83 -9.44 -1.00 -20.30
C LYS A 83 -10.86 -1.08 -20.84
N LEU A 84 -11.54 0.05 -20.90
CA LEU A 84 -12.89 0.20 -21.43
C LEU A 84 -12.81 0.87 -22.80
N ASP A 85 -13.65 0.49 -23.74
CA ASP A 85 -13.76 1.17 -25.05
C ASP A 85 -15.23 1.27 -25.43
N PHE A 86 -15.70 2.51 -25.57
CA PHE A 86 -17.09 2.83 -25.92
C PHE A 86 -17.22 3.33 -27.37
N GLY A 87 -16.19 3.11 -28.21
CA GLY A 87 -16.16 3.53 -29.61
C GLY A 87 -15.51 4.90 -29.86
N ASN A 88 -15.11 5.61 -28.80
CA ASN A 88 -14.46 6.93 -28.86
C ASN A 88 -13.00 6.89 -28.36
N GLY A 89 -12.42 5.68 -28.30
CA GLY A 89 -11.06 5.45 -27.81
C GLY A 89 -11.03 4.77 -26.43
N PRO A 90 -9.86 4.23 -26.05
CA PRO A 90 -9.71 3.47 -24.83
C PRO A 90 -9.70 4.38 -23.60
N ILE A 91 -10.48 4.02 -22.58
CA ILE A 91 -10.45 4.60 -21.24
C ILE A 91 -9.78 3.60 -20.31
N LEU A 92 -8.78 4.05 -19.56
CA LEU A 92 -8.18 3.26 -18.50
C LEU A 92 -8.90 3.58 -17.18
N PHE A 93 -9.73 2.66 -16.71
CA PHE A 93 -10.36 2.77 -15.40
C PHE A 93 -9.49 2.10 -14.35
N VAL A 94 -9.05 2.88 -13.36
CA VAL A 94 -8.18 2.42 -12.27
C VAL A 94 -8.95 2.57 -10.96
N ASN A 95 -9.28 1.45 -10.33
CA ASN A 95 -9.79 1.44 -8.97
C ASN A 95 -8.61 1.35 -8.01
N SER A 96 -8.33 2.43 -7.28
CA SER A 96 -7.28 2.52 -6.26
C SER A 96 -7.85 2.80 -4.87
N MET A 97 -9.05 2.31 -4.56
CA MET A 97 -9.73 2.56 -3.27
C MET A 97 -8.92 2.10 -2.04
N ALA A 98 -8.02 1.12 -2.20
CA ALA A 98 -7.09 0.70 -1.15
C ALA A 98 -6.01 1.75 -0.82
N ALA A 99 -5.69 2.65 -1.76
CA ALA A 99 -4.75 3.74 -1.54
C ALA A 99 -5.41 4.80 -0.63
N ASN A 100 -4.93 4.90 0.61
CA ASN A 100 -5.50 5.80 1.60
C ASN A 100 -4.53 6.89 2.05
N ASP A 101 -3.28 6.85 1.59
CA ASP A 101 -2.22 7.79 1.90
C ASP A 101 -1.50 8.32 0.64
N PRO A 102 -0.82 9.47 0.73
CA PRO A 102 -0.15 10.07 -0.43
C PRO A 102 0.93 9.18 -1.03
N VAL A 103 1.68 8.43 -0.21
CA VAL A 103 2.78 7.59 -0.67
C VAL A 103 2.24 6.42 -1.49
N SER A 104 1.28 5.68 -0.95
CA SER A 104 0.64 4.58 -1.70
C SER A 104 -0.08 5.07 -2.95
N THR A 105 -0.73 6.23 -2.89
CA THR A 105 -1.41 6.85 -4.04
C THR A 105 -0.43 7.17 -5.17
N LEU A 106 0.68 7.84 -4.86
CA LEU A 106 1.71 8.17 -5.84
C LEU A 106 2.39 6.92 -6.43
N GLN A 107 2.64 5.91 -5.59
CA GLN A 107 3.24 4.65 -6.04
C GLN A 107 2.32 3.92 -7.02
N ILE A 108 1.01 3.87 -6.75
CA ILE A 108 0.01 3.30 -7.66
C ILE A 108 -0.05 4.11 -8.96
N TRP A 109 -0.08 5.44 -8.87
CA TRP A 109 -0.08 6.32 -10.04
C TRP A 109 1.11 6.01 -10.96
N ASN A 110 2.31 6.07 -10.41
CA ASN A 110 3.56 5.82 -11.14
C ASN A 110 3.61 4.39 -11.72
N PHE A 111 3.08 3.40 -11.01
CA PHE A 111 2.99 2.03 -11.52
C PHE A 111 2.05 1.94 -12.74
N VAL A 112 0.86 2.53 -12.65
CA VAL A 112 -0.13 2.52 -13.72
C VAL A 112 0.41 3.25 -14.94
N GLU A 113 0.96 4.45 -14.77
CA GLU A 113 1.50 5.27 -15.86
C GLU A 113 2.60 4.53 -16.64
N ARG A 114 3.56 3.92 -15.92
CA ARG A 114 4.64 3.13 -16.55
C ARG A 114 4.11 1.90 -17.29
N ARG A 115 3.09 1.23 -16.73
CA ARG A 115 2.60 -0.05 -17.26
C ARG A 115 1.60 0.13 -18.41
N TYR A 116 0.86 1.23 -18.39
CA TYR A 116 -0.19 1.60 -19.31
C TYR A 116 0.01 3.06 -19.74
N PRO A 117 0.98 3.35 -20.60
CA PRO A 117 1.14 4.68 -21.15
C PRO A 117 -0.08 4.96 -22.04
N VAL A 118 -1.01 5.78 -21.54
CA VAL A 118 -2.18 6.24 -22.28
C VAL A 118 -2.08 7.74 -22.43
N GLU A 119 -2.16 8.22 -23.66
CA GLU A 119 -2.24 9.65 -23.95
C GLU A 119 -3.68 10.13 -23.71
N GLY A 120 -3.85 11.28 -23.05
CA GLY A 120 -5.17 11.87 -22.83
C GLY A 120 -5.27 12.64 -21.52
N GLU A 121 -6.51 13.01 -21.19
CA GLU A 121 -6.83 13.69 -19.94
C GLU A 121 -7.01 12.67 -18.80
N THR A 122 -6.58 13.06 -17.61
CA THR A 122 -6.78 12.29 -16.38
C THR A 122 -7.87 12.91 -15.54
N CYS A 123 -8.79 12.09 -15.04
CA CYS A 123 -9.76 12.48 -14.03
C CYS A 123 -9.56 11.65 -12.76
N ILE A 124 -9.37 12.32 -11.62
CA ILE A 124 -9.17 11.67 -10.32
C ILE A 124 -10.42 11.86 -9.47
N TYR A 125 -11.00 10.75 -8.99
CA TYR A 125 -12.10 10.76 -8.04
C TYR A 125 -11.56 10.45 -6.64
N LEU A 126 -11.47 11.49 -5.79
CA LEU A 126 -11.10 11.33 -4.40
C LEU A 126 -12.33 11.23 -3.50
N ASN A 127 -12.45 10.11 -2.77
CA ASN A 127 -13.42 9.98 -1.70
C ASN A 127 -12.75 10.25 -0.35
N SER A 128 -13.10 11.37 0.29
CA SER A 128 -12.52 11.80 1.56
C SER A 128 -13.53 11.70 2.70
N ARG A 129 -13.05 11.33 3.89
CA ARG A 129 -13.86 11.31 5.10
C ARG A 129 -13.67 12.59 5.92
N GLU A 130 -14.76 13.12 6.46
CA GLU A 130 -14.75 14.37 7.24
C GLU A 130 -13.84 14.31 8.48
N ASP A 131 -13.72 13.12 9.09
CA ASP A 131 -12.88 12.87 10.27
C ASP A 131 -11.38 12.78 9.96
N ARG A 132 -10.98 12.79 8.68
CA ARG A 132 -9.58 12.62 8.23
C ARG A 132 -9.05 13.81 7.41
N ARG A 133 -9.35 15.03 7.84
CA ARG A 133 -9.02 16.28 7.10
C ARG A 133 -7.53 16.43 6.78
N SER A 134 -6.63 16.03 7.69
CA SER A 134 -5.18 16.10 7.45
C SER A 134 -4.78 15.26 6.22
N ARG A 135 -5.33 14.05 6.12
CA ARG A 135 -5.06 13.13 5.02
C ARG A 135 -5.61 13.64 3.70
N THR A 136 -6.83 14.20 3.70
CA THR A 136 -7.40 14.86 2.51
C THR A 136 -6.51 15.99 2.02
N ARG A 137 -6.00 16.83 2.93
CA ARG A 137 -5.09 17.92 2.56
C ARG A 137 -3.81 17.40 1.90
N GLN A 138 -3.20 16.37 2.46
CA GLN A 138 -1.98 15.76 1.89
C GLN A 138 -2.24 15.17 0.49
N LEU A 139 -3.39 14.52 0.27
CA LEU A 139 -3.76 13.98 -1.04
C LEU A 139 -4.04 15.08 -2.06
N LEU A 140 -4.69 16.17 -1.66
CA LEU A 140 -4.90 17.32 -2.55
C LEU A 140 -3.57 17.99 -2.90
N GLN A 141 -2.66 18.10 -1.93
CA GLN A 141 -1.33 18.64 -2.17
C GLN A 141 -0.58 17.81 -3.21
N LEU A 142 -0.56 16.48 -3.06
CA LEU A 142 0.01 15.56 -4.04
C LEU A 142 -0.55 15.76 -5.45
N ILE A 143 -1.86 16.02 -5.60
CA ILE A 143 -2.50 16.14 -6.93
C ILE A 143 -2.19 17.48 -7.62
N PHE A 144 -2.06 18.56 -6.84
CA PHE A 144 -1.94 19.91 -7.40
C PHE A 144 -0.51 20.45 -7.39
N GLU A 145 0.39 19.89 -6.60
CA GLU A 145 1.75 20.41 -6.41
C GLU A 145 2.86 19.47 -6.91
N ASP A 146 2.63 18.16 -6.99
CA ASP A 146 3.59 17.14 -7.44
C ASP A 146 3.18 16.51 -8.79
#